data_AF-A0A9W6SC34-F1
#
_entry.id   AF-A0A9W6SC34-F1
#
_cell.length_a   1.000
_cell.length_b   1.000
_cell.length_c   1.000
_cell.angle_alpha   90.00
_cell.angle_beta   90.00
_cell.angle_gamma   90.00
#
_symmetry.space_group_name_H-M   'P 1'
#
loop_
_entity.id
_entity.type
_entity.pdbx_description
1 polymer ?
#
loop_
_entity_poly.entity_id
_entity_poly.type
_entity_poly.pdbx_seq_one_letter_code
_entity_poly.pdbx_strand_id
1 'polypeptide(L)'
;MRTRLRRLRTGGREFVWKADIRHVRGERDCHRCIRVRAWGAGKNSRALQADLLSKSWGSPWGACATDGAYPEPGDVRSLIEYALAHGWAPDVVGGTHFLTERAHPAFELPGFLLTDRLRVPTAPDPTDRVIRAAEAD
;
A
#
# COMPACT_ATOMS: atom_id res chain seq x y z
N MET A 1 6.41 16.84 9.43
CA MET A 1 5.02 16.86 8.93
C MET A 1 4.21 15.83 9.73
N ARG A 2 3.13 16.23 10.41
CA ARG A 2 2.36 15.34 11.29
C ARG A 2 1.44 14.48 10.42
N THR A 3 1.70 13.18 10.28
CA THR A 3 0.86 12.30 9.45
C THR A 3 -0.58 12.33 9.97
N ARG A 4 -1.52 12.74 9.11
CA ARG A 4 -2.93 12.85 9.46
C ARG A 4 -3.54 11.46 9.57
N LEU A 5 -4.01 11.11 10.77
CA LEU A 5 -4.87 9.94 10.96
C LEU A 5 -6.25 10.24 10.37
N ARG A 6 -6.77 9.30 9.58
CA ARG A 6 -8.07 9.35 8.92
C ARG A 6 -8.94 8.23 9.48
N ARG A 7 -10.26 8.43 9.48
CA ARG A 7 -11.23 7.42 9.88
C ARG A 7 -11.92 6.87 8.65
N LEU A 8 -12.26 5.59 8.69
CA LEU A 8 -12.99 4.89 7.63
C LEU A 8 -13.92 3.86 8.28
N ARG A 9 -15.15 3.75 7.79
CA ARG A 9 -16.11 2.74 8.24
C ARG A 9 -16.33 1.73 7.13
N THR A 10 -16.18 0.45 7.45
CA THR A 10 -16.52 -0.69 6.57
C THR A 10 -16.91 -1.90 7.42
N GLY A 11 -17.76 -2.79 6.89
CA GLY A 11 -18.23 -3.99 7.60
C GLY A 11 -18.88 -3.68 8.96
N GLY A 12 -19.54 -2.52 9.08
CA GLY A 12 -20.13 -2.05 10.35
C GLY A 12 -19.13 -1.55 11.40
N ARG A 13 -17.82 -1.59 11.12
CA ARG A 13 -16.74 -1.24 12.05
C ARG A 13 -16.00 0.03 11.64
N GLU A 14 -15.53 0.80 12.61
CA GLU A 14 -14.64 1.93 12.38
C GLU A 14 -13.17 1.49 12.43
N PHE A 15 -12.40 1.99 11.46
CA PHE A 15 -10.96 1.83 11.36
C PHE A 15 -10.30 3.21 11.29
N VAL A 16 -9.13 3.30 11.89
CA VAL A 16 -8.24 4.46 11.74
C VAL A 16 -7.12 4.07 10.79
N TRP A 17 -6.73 4.95 9.89
CA TRP A 17 -5.64 4.68 8.95
C TRP A 17 -4.80 5.92 8.68
N LYS A 18 -3.62 5.67 8.12
CA LYS A 18 -2.72 6.69 7.61
C LYS A 18 -1.97 6.19 6.39
N ALA A 19 -1.49 7.11 5.57
CA ALA A 19 -0.63 6.82 4.44
C ALA A 19 0.60 7.73 4.47
N ASP A 20 1.78 7.11 4.44
CA ASP A 20 3.08 7.77 4.43
C ASP A 20 3.74 7.57 3.05
N ILE A 21 4.10 8.66 2.37
CA ILE A 21 4.80 8.61 1.07
C ILE A 21 6.24 8.16 1.29
N ARG A 22 6.70 7.25 0.43
CA ARG A 22 8.00 6.60 0.40
C ARG A 22 8.44 6.45 -1.06
N HIS A 23 9.67 6.01 -1.26
CA HIS A 23 10.21 5.71 -2.58
C HIS A 23 10.85 4.34 -2.56
N VAL A 24 10.66 3.59 -3.63
CA VAL A 24 11.31 2.31 -3.86
C VAL A 24 12.21 2.48 -5.08
N ARG A 25 13.49 2.13 -4.94
CA ARG A 25 14.42 2.15 -6.07
C ARG A 25 14.21 0.91 -6.93
N GLY A 26 13.78 1.11 -8.17
CA GLY A 26 13.88 0.13 -9.24
C GLY A 26 15.23 0.23 -9.94
N GLU A 27 15.52 -0.72 -10.82
CA GLU A 27 16.74 -0.76 -11.63
C GLU A 27 16.85 0.41 -12.61
N ARG A 28 15.72 0.88 -13.15
CA ARG A 28 15.68 1.95 -14.18
C ARG A 28 15.17 3.29 -13.67
N ASP A 29 14.37 3.29 -12.61
CA ASP A 29 13.79 4.51 -12.03
C ASP A 29 13.48 4.29 -10.53
N CYS A 30 13.12 5.34 -9.79
CA CYS A 30 12.49 5.20 -8.50
C CYS A 30 10.98 5.41 -8.55
N HIS A 31 10.28 4.52 -7.88
CA HIS A 31 8.83 4.39 -7.88
C HIS A 31 8.25 5.00 -6.61
N ARG A 32 7.17 5.77 -6.74
CA ARG A 32 6.44 6.27 -5.59
C ARG A 32 5.75 5.10 -4.89
N CYS A 33 6.07 4.93 -3.61
CA CYS A 33 5.49 3.92 -2.75
C CYS A 33 4.74 4.60 -1.61
N ILE A 34 3.58 4.08 -1.24
CA ILE A 34 2.74 4.64 -0.19
C ILE A 34 2.50 3.55 0.83
N ARG A 35 3.08 3.73 2.01
CA ARG A 35 2.87 2.82 3.12
C ARG A 35 1.54 3.17 3.78
N VAL A 36 0.54 2.32 3.59
CA VAL A 36 -0.73 2.39 4.29
C VAL A 36 -0.63 1.61 5.58
N ARG A 37 -1.07 2.23 6.68
CA ARG A 37 -1.28 1.52 7.95
C ARG A 37 -2.69 1.75 8.45
N ALA A 38 -3.35 0.69 8.90
CA ALA A 38 -4.69 0.74 9.47
C ALA A 38 -4.78 0.00 10.81
N TRP A 39 -5.71 0.44 11.67
CA TRP A 39 -5.99 -0.09 13.00
C TRP A 39 -7.50 -0.21 13.19
N GLY A 40 -7.96 -1.35 13.68
CA GLY A 40 -9.39 -1.57 13.94
C GLY A 40 -9.78 -1.54 15.42
N ALA A 41 -8.84 -1.65 16.36
CA ALA A 41 -9.10 -1.57 17.81
C ALA A 41 -8.13 -0.60 18.53
N GLY A 42 -7.86 0.54 17.90
CA GLY A 42 -6.99 1.59 18.46
C GLY A 42 -5.49 1.33 18.29
N LYS A 43 -4.67 2.20 18.87
CA LYS A 43 -3.22 2.29 18.59
C LYS A 43 -2.39 1.05 18.96
N ASN A 44 -2.87 0.26 19.91
CA ASN A 44 -2.18 -0.96 20.39
C ASN A 44 -2.67 -2.22 19.67
N SER A 45 -3.68 -2.09 18.80
CA SER A 45 -4.15 -3.22 18.00
C SER A 45 -3.14 -3.61 16.93
N ARG A 46 -3.27 -4.86 16.45
CA ARG A 46 -2.49 -5.42 15.36
C ARG A 46 -2.72 -4.58 14.12
N ALA A 47 -1.72 -3.78 13.77
CA ALA A 47 -1.81 -2.87 12.64
C ALA A 47 -1.81 -3.66 11.34
N LEU A 48 -2.70 -3.33 10.42
CA LEU A 48 -2.52 -3.68 9.01
C LEU A 48 -1.44 -2.78 8.44
N GLN A 49 -0.52 -3.34 7.66
CA GLN A 49 0.43 -2.58 6.85
C GLN A 49 0.47 -3.14 5.43
N ALA A 50 0.41 -2.24 4.46
CA ALA A 50 0.59 -2.55 3.06
C ALA A 50 1.44 -1.45 2.41
N ASP A 51 2.34 -1.86 1.53
CA ASP A 51 3.20 -0.96 0.76
C ASP A 51 2.67 -0.94 -0.68
N LEU A 52 2.03 0.18 -1.04
CA LEU A 52 1.35 0.39 -2.32
C LEU A 52 2.26 1.14 -3.28
N LEU A 53 2.65 0.50 -4.37
CA LEU A 53 3.42 1.10 -5.44
C LEU A 53 2.47 1.72 -6.46
N SER A 54 2.72 2.97 -6.83
CA SER A 54 1.97 3.62 -7.90
C SER A 54 2.20 2.90 -9.23
N LYS A 55 1.13 2.74 -10.01
CA LYS A 55 1.20 2.24 -11.39
C LYS A 55 1.62 3.32 -12.39
N SER A 56 1.60 4.59 -12.02
CA SER A 56 1.99 5.66 -12.94
C SER A 56 3.47 5.52 -13.30
N TRP A 57 3.74 5.35 -14.59
CA TRP A 57 5.09 5.25 -15.15
C TRP A 57 5.38 6.45 -16.05
N GLY A 58 6.60 7.00 -15.96
CA GLY A 58 7.05 8.08 -16.82
C GLY A 58 6.48 9.43 -16.43
N SER A 59 7.25 10.20 -15.67
CA SER A 59 7.03 11.63 -15.53
C SER A 59 7.92 12.37 -16.53
N PRO A 60 7.41 13.39 -17.25
CA PRO A 60 8.24 14.22 -18.14
C PRO A 60 9.29 15.04 -17.37
N TRP A 61 9.24 15.05 -16.04
CA TRP A 61 10.10 15.83 -15.16
C TRP A 61 11.35 15.08 -14.65
N GLY A 62 11.61 13.89 -15.18
CA GLY A 62 12.84 13.12 -14.94
C GLY A 62 12.68 11.90 -14.03
N ALA A 63 13.75 11.11 -13.92
CA ALA A 63 13.82 9.97 -13.00
C ALA A 63 13.47 10.43 -11.57
N CYS A 64 12.70 9.63 -10.84
CA CYS A 64 12.18 9.94 -9.51
C CYS A 64 11.17 11.08 -9.42
N ALA A 65 10.70 11.65 -10.53
CA ALA A 65 9.64 12.65 -10.44
C ALA A 65 8.34 11.97 -9.97
N THR A 66 8.00 12.26 -8.72
CA THR A 66 6.85 11.67 -8.03
C THR A 66 5.56 12.04 -8.73
N ASP A 67 4.80 11.05 -9.19
CA ASP A 67 3.40 11.24 -9.54
C ASP A 67 2.59 11.77 -8.34
N GLY A 68 1.36 12.21 -8.62
CA GLY A 68 0.43 12.72 -7.61
C GLY A 68 -0.33 11.62 -6.84
N ALA A 69 -0.04 10.33 -7.06
CA ALA A 69 -0.87 9.25 -6.58
C ALA A 69 -0.95 9.24 -5.05
N TYR A 70 -2.16 9.05 -4.54
CA TYR A 70 -2.44 8.89 -3.12
C TYR A 70 -3.68 8.01 -2.95
N PRO A 71 -3.67 7.01 -2.04
CA PRO A 71 -4.79 6.10 -1.91
C PRO A 71 -6.03 6.85 -1.44
N GLU A 72 -7.13 6.60 -2.14
CA GLU A 72 -8.43 7.12 -1.78
C GLU A 72 -9.08 6.27 -0.68
N PRO A 73 -10.13 6.77 0.00
CA PRO A 73 -10.87 5.97 0.96
C PRO A 73 -11.40 4.65 0.39
N GLY A 74 -11.68 4.59 -0.93
CA GLY A 74 -12.08 3.37 -1.63
C GLY A 74 -10.96 2.31 -1.66
N ASP A 75 -9.74 2.71 -2.02
CA ASP A 75 -8.57 1.82 -2.03
C ASP A 75 -8.31 1.22 -0.64
N VAL A 76 -8.36 2.08 0.39
CA VAL A 76 -8.12 1.65 1.78
C VAL A 76 -9.24 0.74 2.28
N ARG A 77 -10.48 0.94 1.82
CA ARG A 77 -11.60 0.04 2.11
C ARG A 77 -11.33 -1.35 1.53
N SER A 78 -11.02 -1.44 0.24
CA SER A 78 -10.70 -2.70 -0.43
C SER A 78 -9.53 -3.42 0.25
N LEU A 79 -8.53 -2.66 0.67
CA LEU A 79 -7.36 -3.18 1.39
C LEU A 79 -7.71 -3.78 2.76
N ILE A 80 -8.58 -3.11 3.52
CA ILE A 80 -9.08 -3.60 4.81
C ILE A 80 -9.95 -4.84 4.63
N GLU A 81 -10.90 -4.81 3.69
CA GLU A 81 -11.80 -5.92 3.42
C GLU A 81 -11.04 -7.17 2.98
N TYR A 82 -10.07 -7.00 2.08
CA TYR A 82 -9.20 -8.07 1.65
C TYR A 82 -8.37 -8.62 2.82
N ALA A 83 -7.74 -7.77 3.62
CA ALA A 83 -6.96 -8.21 4.79
C ALA A 83 -7.82 -9.00 5.79
N LEU A 84 -9.04 -8.55 6.07
CA LEU A 84 -9.96 -9.24 6.97
C LEU A 84 -10.29 -10.65 6.43
N ALA A 85 -10.57 -10.78 5.13
CA ALA A 85 -10.80 -12.08 4.50
C ALA A 85 -9.57 -13.00 4.54
N HIS A 86 -8.37 -12.43 4.66
CA HIS A 86 -7.09 -13.16 4.68
C HIS A 86 -6.46 -13.25 6.07
N GLY A 87 -7.27 -13.19 7.12
CA GLY A 87 -6.85 -13.51 8.49
C GLY A 87 -6.23 -12.35 9.26
N TRP A 88 -6.37 -11.11 8.79
CA TRP A 88 -6.10 -9.96 9.64
C TRP A 88 -7.12 -9.90 10.79
N ALA A 89 -6.63 -10.06 12.01
CA ALA A 89 -7.42 -9.93 13.23
C ALA A 89 -7.18 -8.55 13.88
N PRO A 90 -8.01 -7.53 13.60
CA PRO A 90 -7.83 -6.16 14.09
C PRO A 90 -8.00 -5.99 15.60
N ASP A 91 -8.59 -6.97 16.31
CA ASP A 91 -8.78 -6.92 17.76
C ASP A 91 -7.58 -7.46 18.55
N VAL A 92 -6.70 -8.22 17.88
CA VAL A 92 -5.52 -8.77 18.53
C VAL A 92 -4.59 -7.64 18.92
N VAL A 93 -4.12 -7.64 20.16
CA VAL A 93 -3.15 -6.66 20.63
C VAL A 93 -1.77 -6.97 20.06
N GLY A 94 -1.13 -5.93 19.53
CA GLY A 94 0.27 -5.99 19.12
C GLY A 94 0.54 -6.63 17.76
N GLY A 95 1.74 -6.31 17.28
CA GLY A 95 2.25 -6.77 15.99
C GLY A 95 1.71 -6.01 14.80
N THR A 96 2.15 -6.45 13.63
CA THR A 96 1.74 -5.93 12.33
C THR A 96 1.35 -7.10 11.45
N HIS A 97 0.17 -7.04 10.86
CA HIS A 97 -0.24 -7.92 9.78
C HIS A 97 0.19 -7.26 8.47
N PHE A 98 1.07 -7.91 7.72
CA PHE A 98 1.60 -7.38 6.47
C PHE A 98 0.82 -7.98 5.30
N LEU A 99 0.20 -7.13 4.49
CA LEU A 99 -0.18 -7.51 3.14
C LEU A 99 1.06 -7.41 2.27
N THR A 100 1.56 -8.57 1.87
CA THR A 100 2.79 -8.72 1.11
C THR A 100 2.45 -9.16 -0.30
N GLU A 101 3.23 -8.70 -1.28
CA GLU A 101 3.11 -9.13 -2.67
C GLU A 101 3.24 -10.65 -2.78
N ARG A 102 4.22 -11.23 -2.08
CA ARG A 102 4.47 -12.68 -2.14
C ARG A 102 3.30 -13.53 -1.67
N ALA A 103 2.58 -13.08 -0.64
CA ALA A 103 1.44 -13.82 -0.11
C ALA A 103 0.14 -13.53 -0.88
N HIS A 104 0.06 -12.37 -1.56
CA HIS A 104 -1.15 -11.88 -2.22
C HIS A 104 -0.88 -11.38 -3.64
N PRO A 105 -0.39 -12.24 -4.55
CA PRO A 105 -0.03 -11.83 -5.91
C PRO A 105 -1.25 -11.39 -6.75
N ALA A 106 -2.45 -11.85 -6.39
CA ALA A 106 -3.70 -11.51 -7.06
C ALA A 106 -4.39 -10.25 -6.49
N PHE A 107 -3.87 -9.67 -5.40
CA PHE A 107 -4.43 -8.43 -4.87
C PHE A 107 -3.95 -7.25 -5.70
N GLU A 108 -4.89 -6.55 -6.30
CA GLU A 108 -4.63 -5.40 -7.14
C GLU A 108 -5.63 -4.29 -6.83
N LEU A 109 -5.14 -3.06 -6.86
CA LEU A 109 -5.95 -1.85 -6.79
C LEU A 109 -5.86 -1.14 -8.14
N PRO A 110 -6.89 -0.36 -8.54
CA PRO A 110 -6.90 0.32 -9.83
C PRO A 110 -5.61 1.11 -10.09
N GLY A 111 -5.17 1.93 -9.14
CA GLY A 111 -3.95 2.73 -9.27
C GLY A 111 -2.69 2.18 -8.58
N PHE A 112 -2.76 1.02 -7.92
CA PHE A 112 -1.66 0.55 -7.07
C PHE A 112 -1.40 -0.95 -7.13
N LEU A 113 -0.12 -1.31 -7.01
CA LEU A 113 0.37 -2.68 -6.84
C LEU A 113 0.93 -2.88 -5.43
N LEU A 114 0.81 -4.08 -4.87
CA LEU A 114 1.59 -4.41 -3.67
C LEU A 114 3.07 -4.60 -4.02
N THR A 115 3.94 -4.13 -3.12
CA THR A 115 5.38 -4.38 -3.19
C THR A 115 5.94 -4.79 -1.83
N ASP A 116 6.82 -5.79 -1.82
CA ASP A 116 7.61 -6.14 -0.65
C ASP A 116 8.94 -5.38 -0.54
N ARG A 117 9.34 -4.67 -1.60
CA ARG A 117 10.72 -4.15 -1.77
C ARG A 117 11.11 -3.06 -0.78
N LEU A 118 10.14 -2.35 -0.22
CA LEU A 118 10.38 -1.39 0.86
C LEU A 118 10.78 -2.06 2.18
N ARG A 119 10.40 -3.33 2.38
CA ARG A 119 10.73 -4.14 3.56
C ARG A 119 11.87 -5.13 3.30
N VAL A 120 11.91 -5.69 2.09
CA VAL A 120 12.88 -6.69 1.65
C VAL A 120 13.60 -6.13 0.42
N PRO A 121 14.78 -5.50 0.59
CA PRO A 121 15.48 -4.86 -0.53
C PRO A 121 15.81 -5.81 -1.69
N THR A 122 15.90 -7.11 -1.42
CA THR A 122 16.15 -8.17 -2.40
C THR A 122 14.89 -8.70 -3.09
N ALA A 123 13.71 -8.14 -2.79
CA ALA A 123 12.48 -8.51 -3.49
C ALA A 123 12.55 -8.13 -4.98
N PRO A 124 11.79 -8.84 -5.85
CA PRO A 124 11.79 -8.63 -7.30
C PRO A 124 11.65 -7.16 -7.69
N ASP A 125 12.28 -6.77 -8.80
CA ASP A 125 12.18 -5.41 -9.29
C ASP A 125 10.75 -5.09 -9.71
N PRO A 126 10.14 -4.03 -9.14
CA PRO A 126 8.78 -3.70 -9.51
C PRO A 126 8.67 -3.02 -10.87
N THR A 127 9.78 -2.61 -11.50
CA THR A 127 9.79 -1.82 -12.73
C THR A 127 8.99 -2.49 -13.85
N ASP A 128 9.26 -3.77 -14.13
CA ASP A 128 8.56 -4.48 -15.20
C ASP A 128 7.05 -4.63 -14.90
N ARG A 129 6.68 -4.76 -13.62
CA ARG A 129 5.27 -4.85 -13.19
C ARG A 129 4.55 -3.52 -13.35
N VAL A 130 5.22 -2.42 -13.01
CA VAL A 130 4.69 -1.05 -13.17
C VAL A 130 4.51 -0.72 -14.64
N ILE A 131 5.51 -1.03 -15.49
CA ILE A 131 5.40 -0.82 -16.95
C ILE A 131 4.20 -1.58 -17.52
N ARG A 132 4.07 -2.89 -17.22
CA ARG A 132 2.93 -3.69 -17.69
C ARG A 132 1.59 -3.17 -17.21
N ALA A 133 1.52 -2.67 -15.97
CA ALA A 133 0.29 -2.11 -15.43
C ALA A 133 -0.07 -0.76 -16.08
N ALA A 134 0.92 0.08 -16.37
CA ALA A 134 0.72 1.36 -17.06
C ALA A 134 0.32 1.19 -18.53
N GLU A 135 0.77 0.12 -19.19
CA GLU A 135 0.41 -0.20 -20.59
C GLU A 135 -0.97 -0.86 -20.72
N ALA A 136 -1.57 -1.32 -19.62
CA ALA A 136 -2.85 -2.02 -19.61
C ALA A 136 -4.07 -1.11 -19.30
N ASP A 137 -3.82 0.13 -18.88
CA ASP A 137 -4.82 1.22 -18.70
C ASP A 137 -4.95 2.07 -19.98
#